data_AF-A0A7V5KZA3-F1
#
_entry.id   AF-A0A7V5KZA3-F1
#
_cell.length_a   1.000
_cell.length_b   1.000
_cell.length_c   1.000
_cell.angle_alpha   90.00
_cell.angle_beta   90.00
_cell.angle_gamma   90.00
#
_symmetry.space_group_name_H-M   'P 1'
#
loop_
_entity.id
_entity.type
_entity.pdbx_description
1 polymer ?
#
loop_
_entity_poly.entity_id
_entity_poly.type
_entity_poly.pdbx_seq_one_letter_code
_entity_poly.pdbx_strand_id
1 'polypeptide(L)' 'MGIIEDKIKEDLMQTIFADTANIYDFIESRFALEDEKRNELIAKLNEFNNDLSLLLKSSKLS' A
#
# COMPACT_ATOMS: atom_id res chain seq x y z
N MET A 1 -24.59 -7.14 6.87
CA MET A 1 -23.86 -5.99 6.30
C MET A 1 -22.37 -6.04 6.59
N GLY A 2 -21.91 -6.37 7.81
CA GLY A 2 -20.47 -6.40 8.16
C GLY A 2 -19.59 -7.29 7.26
N ILE A 3 -19.99 -8.53 6.96
CA ILE A 3 -19.15 -9.46 6.18
C ILE A 3 -18.83 -8.95 4.76
N ILE A 4 -19.78 -8.28 4.10
CA ILE A 4 -19.56 -7.73 2.75
C ILE A 4 -18.63 -6.52 2.83
N GLU A 5 -18.85 -5.66 3.82
CA GLU A 5 -18.00 -4.49 4.06
C GLU A 5 -16.55 -4.90 4.38
N ASP A 6 -16.37 -5.90 5.26
CA ASP A 6 -15.05 -6.43 5.62
C ASP A 6 -14.35 -7.01 4.40
N LYS A 7 -15.06 -7.75 3.55
CA LYS A 7 -14.51 -8.30 2.31
C LYS A 7 -14.10 -7.22 1.31
N ILE A 8 -14.90 -6.18 1.15
CA ILE A 8 -14.56 -5.03 0.30
C ILE A 8 -13.29 -4.33 0.83
N LYS A 9 -13.18 -4.16 2.15
CA LYS A 9 -11.98 -3.58 2.76
C LYS A 9 -10.76 -4.47 2.53
N GLU A 10 -10.88 -5.78 2.67
CA GLU A 10 -9.80 -6.72 2.38
C GLU A 10 -9.34 -6.66 0.92
N ASP A 11 -10.28 -6.71 -0.02
CA ASP A 11 -9.99 -6.64 -1.47
C ASP A 11 -9.30 -5.30 -1.83
N LEU A 12 -9.78 -4.19 -1.25
CA LEU A 12 -9.16 -2.87 -1.44
C LEU A 12 -7.75 -2.83 -0.86
N MET A 13 -7.53 -3.43 0.32
CA MET A 13 -6.20 -3.49 0.92
C MET A 13 -5.23 -4.29 0.06
N GLN A 14 -5.63 -5.45 -0.44
CA GLN A 14 -4.82 -6.26 -1.35
C GLN A 14 -4.45 -5.47 -2.61
N THR A 15 -5.39 -4.70 -3.16
CA THR A 15 -5.15 -3.85 -4.33
C THR A 15 -4.09 -2.78 -4.03
N ILE A 16 -4.21 -2.06 -2.90
CA ILE A 16 -3.24 -1.05 -2.49
C ILE A 16 -1.83 -1.64 -2.32
N PHE A 17 -1.71 -2.81 -1.69
CA PHE A 17 -0.43 -3.50 -1.55
C PHE A 17 0.17 -3.91 -2.90
N ALA A 18 -0.64 -4.43 -3.82
CA ALA A 18 -0.18 -4.79 -5.16
C ALA A 18 0.28 -3.56 -5.96
N ASP A 19 -0.48 -2.48 -5.91
CA ASP A 19 -0.16 -1.26 -6.64
C ASP A 19 1.09 -0.57 -6.08
N THR A 20 1.30 -0.57 -4.77
CA THR A 20 2.54 -0.04 -4.18
C THR A 20 3.77 -0.88 -4.51
N ALA A 21 3.63 -2.20 -4.63
CA ALA A 21 4.70 -3.06 -5.16
C ALA A 21 5.00 -2.72 -6.64
N ASN A 22 3.97 -2.51 -7.47
CA ASN A 22 4.16 -2.09 -8.85
C ASN A 22 4.87 -0.72 -8.95
N ILE A 23 4.56 0.21 -8.03
CA ILE A 23 5.26 1.51 -7.95
C ILE A 23 6.73 1.31 -7.60
N TYR A 24 7.03 0.45 -6.63
CA TYR A 24 8.41 0.10 -6.27
C TYR A 24 9.18 -0.43 -7.47
N ASP A 25 8.64 -1.44 -8.15
CA ASP A 25 9.26 -2.07 -9.32
C ASP A 25 9.44 -1.07 -10.47
N PHE A 26 8.45 -0.20 -10.70
CA PHE A 26 8.55 0.86 -11.68
C PHE A 26 9.71 1.80 -11.39
N ILE A 27 9.87 2.23 -10.12
CA ILE A 27 10.95 3.13 -9.73
C ILE A 27 12.31 2.43 -9.86
N GLU A 28 12.47 1.21 -9.33
CA GLU A 28 13.72 0.45 -9.45
C GLU A 28 14.10 0.17 -10.92
N SER A 29 13.11 -0.03 -11.81
CA SER A 29 13.37 -0.26 -13.23
C SER A 29 13.83 0.98 -14.01
N ARG A 30 13.62 2.20 -13.46
CA ARG A 30 13.88 3.47 -14.16
C ARG A 30 14.94 4.33 -13.50
N PHE A 31 15.15 4.18 -12.19
CA PHE A 31 16.06 5.01 -11.41
C PHE A 31 17.18 4.13 -10.83
N ALA A 32 18.43 4.57 -11.00
CA ALA A 32 19.57 3.96 -10.32
C ALA A 32 19.61 4.46 -8.87
N LEU A 33 18.89 3.79 -7.98
CA LEU A 33 18.89 4.11 -6.56
C LEU A 33 20.05 3.39 -5.86
N GLU A 34 20.82 4.17 -5.09
CA GLU A 34 21.74 3.62 -4.09
C GLU A 34 20.96 2.91 -2.98
N ASP A 35 21.61 1.95 -2.31
CA ASP A 35 20.95 1.09 -1.32
C ASP A 35 20.26 1.87 -0.20
N GLU A 36 20.83 2.99 0.23
CA GLU A 36 20.22 3.88 1.23
C GLU A 36 18.88 4.45 0.73
N LYS A 37 18.82 4.93 -0.53
CA LYS A 37 17.61 5.47 -1.14
C LYS A 37 16.57 4.41 -1.47
N ARG A 38 17.01 3.20 -1.83
CA ARG A 38 16.12 2.04 -1.97
C ARG A 38 15.45 1.69 -0.64
N ASN A 39 16.22 1.68 0.45
CA ASN A 39 15.68 1.42 1.79
C ASN A 39 14.71 2.51 2.25
N GLU A 40 15.03 3.79 1.99
CA GLU A 40 14.10 4.91 2.23
C GLU A 40 12.80 4.75 1.44
N LEU A 41 12.86 4.38 0.16
CA LEU A 41 11.69 4.16 -0.68
C LEU A 41 10.80 3.04 -0.12
N ILE A 42 11.39 1.89 0.23
CA ILE A 42 10.65 0.76 0.82
C ILE A 42 9.98 1.20 2.12
N ALA A 43 10.68 1.94 2.98
CA ALA A 43 10.11 2.44 4.23
C ALA A 43 8.91 3.37 3.97
N LYS A 44 9.01 4.27 2.99
CA LYS A 44 7.92 5.19 2.62
C LYS A 44 6.69 4.48 2.05
N LEU A 45 6.89 3.47 1.20
CA LEU A 45 5.79 2.67 0.65
C LEU A 45 5.08 1.85 1.74
N ASN A 46 5.84 1.30 2.69
CA ASN A 46 5.28 0.58 3.83
C ASN A 46 4.50 1.50 4.78
N GLU A 47 5.03 2.70 5.06
CA GLU A 47 4.34 3.73 5.85
C GLU A 47 2.99 4.10 5.20
N PHE A 48 3.01 4.39 3.89
CA PHE A 48 1.80 4.70 3.12
C PHE A 48 0.76 3.56 3.18
N ASN A 49 1.19 2.31 2.97
CA ASN A 49 0.31 1.14 3.06
C ASN A 49 -0.31 0.99 4.45
N ASN A 50 0.47 1.23 5.51
CA ASN A 50 -0.01 1.15 6.87
C ASN A 50 -1.01 2.25 7.20
N ASP A 51 -0.73 3.49 6.80
CA ASP A 51 -1.61 4.63 7.05
C ASP A 51 -2.97 4.47 6.36
N LEU A 52 -2.96 4.04 5.09
CA LEU A 52 -4.18 3.68 4.36
C LEU A 52 -4.93 2.54 5.04
N SER A 53 -4.24 1.49 5.49
CA SER A 53 -4.84 0.38 6.23
C SER A 53 -5.60 0.84 7.46
N LEU A 54 -5.00 1.73 8.25
CA LEU A 54 -5.58 2.24 9.49
C LEU A 54 -6.82 3.12 9.20
N LEU A 55 -6.73 3.98 8.19
CA LEU A 55 -7.83 4.84 7.78
C LEU A 55 -9.03 4.01 7.30
N LEU A 56 -8.80 3.02 6.46
CA LEU A 56 -9.87 2.19 5.88
C LEU A 56 -10.50 1.23 6.90
N LYS A 57 -9.72 0.70 7.85
CA LYS A 57 -10.23 -0.10 8.96
C LYS A 57 -11.15 0.69 9.90
N SER A 58 -10.81 1.96 10.15
CA SER A 58 -11.59 2.85 11.03
C SER A 58 -12.81 3.49 10.36
N SER A 59 -12.87 3.46 9.03
CA SER A 59 -13.95 4.05 8.25
C SER A 59 -15.12 3.06 8.05
N LYS A 60 -16.36 3.56 8.04
CA LYS A 60 -17.54 2.80 7.60
C LYS A 60 -17.75 2.97 6.10
N LEU A 61 -18.06 1.90 5.39
CA LEU A 61 -18.57 2.01 4.01
C LEU A 61 -20.02 2.51 4.05
N SER A 62 -20.28 3.60 3.32
CA SER A 62 -21.59 4.26 3.21
C SER A 62 -22.48 3.62 2.15
#